data_AF-A0A2V5M0F7-F1
#
_entry.id   AF-A0A2V5M0F7-F1
#
_cell.length_a   1.000
_cell.length_b   1.000
_cell.length_c   1.000
_cell.angle_alpha   90.00
_cell.angle_beta   90.00
_cell.angle_gamma   90.00
#
_symmetry.space_group_name_H-M   'P 1'
#
loop_
_entity.id
_entity.type
_entity.pdbx_description
1 polymer ?
#
loop_
_entity_poly.entity_id
_entity_poly.type
_entity_poly.pdbx_seq_one_letter_code
_entity_poly.pdbx_strand_id
1 'polypeptide(L)'
;MRFIPWFAAIGLASAAVVQTSPAPKGPVDQLIPWLLDEDQQLRGVPFSELIFDTTGKKVLPFEANNAVDQRVAKAISAACDETMKRFNASDSKIQNIDRINEVSSHFEDTLRELLNATRGLHCDFPVTAEGKLQRSGYPDLRITDLQSKRVFYLDPKLYVAGSRDSSFRTFYFEPKKSTNKVRDDAVHFVVGFEHAPREIRSGSSNAPWKFTRWDLVDFSRCTVRLKAEFQGSNRDMYRPEAIVASSEK
;
A
#
# COMPACT_ATOMS: atom_id res chain seq x y z
N MET A 1 67.50 -15.44 -71.82
CA MET A 1 66.11 -15.95 -71.79
C MET A 1 65.28 -14.99 -70.94
N ARG A 2 64.34 -14.26 -71.55
CA ARG A 2 63.44 -13.31 -70.89
C ARG A 2 62.11 -14.01 -70.67
N PHE A 3 61.64 -14.07 -69.42
CA PHE A 3 60.27 -14.45 -69.06
C PHE A 3 59.59 -13.22 -68.47
N ILE A 4 58.45 -12.84 -69.05
CA ILE A 4 57.55 -11.79 -68.56
C ILE A 4 56.37 -12.52 -67.91
N PRO A 5 55.99 -12.27 -66.64
CA PRO A 5 54.74 -12.74 -66.10
C PRO A 5 53.64 -11.67 -66.23
N TRP A 6 52.46 -12.20 -66.51
CA TRP A 6 51.18 -11.55 -66.72
C TRP A 6 50.56 -11.18 -65.35
N PHE A 7 50.14 -9.92 -65.14
CA PHE A 7 49.33 -9.55 -63.98
C PHE A 7 47.84 -9.63 -64.34
N ALA A 8 47.10 -10.47 -63.63
CA ALA A 8 45.64 -10.54 -63.68
C ALA A 8 45.03 -9.49 -62.74
N ALA A 9 44.09 -8.71 -63.25
CA ALA A 9 43.32 -7.73 -62.47
C ALA A 9 42.22 -8.44 -61.68
N ILE A 10 42.18 -8.23 -60.36
CA ILE A 10 41.08 -8.65 -59.48
C ILE A 10 40.21 -7.41 -59.21
N GLY A 11 38.98 -7.43 -59.70
CA GLY A 11 37.96 -6.43 -59.38
C GLY A 11 37.39 -6.67 -57.99
N LEU A 12 37.47 -5.66 -57.12
CA LEU A 12 36.83 -5.65 -55.80
C LEU A 12 35.37 -5.19 -55.93
N ALA A 13 34.43 -6.10 -55.71
CA ALA A 13 33.03 -5.75 -55.47
C ALA A 13 32.86 -5.32 -54.01
N SER A 14 32.51 -4.05 -53.78
CA SER A 14 32.17 -3.56 -52.44
C SER A 14 30.71 -3.90 -52.12
N ALA A 15 30.49 -4.79 -51.15
CA ALA A 15 29.18 -4.98 -50.56
C ALA A 15 28.97 -3.93 -49.45
N ALA A 16 28.04 -3.01 -49.66
CA ALA A 16 27.62 -2.08 -48.62
C ALA A 16 26.78 -2.82 -47.58
N VAL A 17 27.31 -2.95 -46.35
CA VAL A 17 26.56 -3.42 -45.19
C VAL A 17 25.65 -2.28 -44.74
N VAL A 18 24.35 -2.41 -44.97
CA VAL A 18 23.34 -1.54 -44.35
C VAL A 18 23.30 -1.91 -42.86
N GLN A 19 23.91 -1.07 -42.01
CA GLN A 19 23.69 -1.12 -40.58
C GLN A 19 22.26 -0.65 -40.29
N THR A 20 21.35 -1.59 -40.10
CA THR A 20 20.06 -1.31 -39.47
C THR A 20 20.30 -1.04 -37.99
N SER A 21 20.25 0.23 -37.58
CA SER A 21 20.20 0.57 -36.15
C SER A 21 18.99 -0.13 -35.52
N PRO A 22 19.14 -0.78 -34.34
CA PRO A 22 18.01 -1.41 -33.68
C PRO A 22 16.96 -0.33 -33.35
N ALA A 23 15.69 -0.66 -33.60
CA ALA A 23 14.57 0.22 -33.30
C ALA A 23 14.63 0.66 -31.82
N PRO A 24 14.29 1.92 -31.50
CA PRO A 24 14.28 2.39 -30.12
C PRO A 24 13.37 1.48 -29.29
N LYS A 25 13.93 0.89 -28.23
CA LYS A 25 13.23 -0.03 -27.32
C LYS A 25 11.99 0.67 -26.75
N GLY A 26 10.82 0.07 -26.95
CA GLY A 26 9.57 0.60 -26.44
C GLY A 26 9.54 0.62 -24.91
N PRO A 27 8.59 1.35 -24.28
CA PRO A 27 8.48 1.40 -22.82
C PRO A 27 8.38 0.03 -22.14
N VAL A 28 7.75 -0.95 -22.80
CA VAL A 28 7.64 -2.34 -22.31
C VAL A 28 8.99 -3.07 -22.37
N ASP A 29 9.78 -2.83 -23.42
CA ASP A 29 11.10 -3.44 -23.63
C ASP A 29 12.15 -2.95 -22.62
N GLN A 30 11.88 -1.82 -21.96
CA GLN A 30 12.70 -1.28 -20.87
C GLN A 30 12.18 -1.73 -19.50
N LEU A 31 10.85 -1.84 -19.35
CA LEU A 31 10.21 -2.24 -18.10
C LEU A 31 10.44 -3.71 -17.75
N ILE A 32 10.33 -4.63 -18.71
CA ILE A 32 10.48 -6.07 -18.43
C ILE A 32 11.88 -6.41 -17.90
N PRO A 33 12.99 -5.97 -18.52
CA PRO A 33 14.32 -6.22 -17.97
C PRO A 33 14.50 -5.66 -16.55
N TRP A 34 13.96 -4.47 -16.27
CA TRP A 34 13.99 -3.89 -14.92
C TRP A 34 13.16 -4.69 -13.92
N LEU A 35 12.00 -5.22 -14.31
CA LEU A 35 11.15 -6.07 -13.47
C LEU A 35 11.80 -7.42 -13.14
N LEU A 36 12.55 -7.99 -14.10
CA LEU A 36 13.22 -9.29 -13.95
C LEU A 36 14.47 -9.21 -13.07
N ASP A 37 15.07 -8.03 -12.95
CA ASP A 37 16.21 -7.79 -12.07
C ASP A 37 15.72 -7.55 -10.63
N GLU A 38 15.69 -8.61 -9.83
CA GLU A 38 15.21 -8.57 -8.44
C GLU A 38 16.04 -7.67 -7.52
N ASP A 39 17.30 -7.40 -7.89
CA ASP A 39 18.21 -6.50 -7.16
C ASP A 39 17.96 -5.03 -7.50
N GLN A 40 17.38 -4.75 -8.67
CA GLN A 40 16.93 -3.40 -9.07
C GLN A 40 15.52 -3.05 -8.58
N GLN A 41 14.81 -3.97 -7.93
CA GLN A 41 13.53 -3.67 -7.31
C GLN A 41 13.71 -2.55 -6.26
N LEU A 42 12.91 -1.49 -6.36
CA LEU A 42 12.94 -0.37 -5.43
C LEU A 42 12.60 -0.84 -4.01
N ARG A 43 13.63 -1.06 -3.19
CA ARG A 43 13.55 -1.42 -1.76
C ARG A 43 14.09 -0.28 -0.92
N GLY A 44 13.61 -0.16 0.31
CA GLY A 44 14.10 0.87 1.24
C GLY A 44 13.71 2.30 0.84
N VAL A 45 12.69 2.47 -0.01
CA VAL A 45 12.23 3.79 -0.47
C VAL A 45 11.65 4.55 0.72
N PRO A 46 12.14 5.76 1.05
CA PRO A 46 11.55 6.57 2.11
C PRO A 46 10.09 6.87 1.79
N PHE A 47 9.18 6.53 2.69
CA PHE A 47 7.75 6.75 2.48
C PHE A 47 7.42 8.24 2.33
N SER A 48 8.12 9.10 3.06
CA SER A 48 7.96 10.56 2.98
C SER A 48 8.32 11.12 1.60
N GLU A 49 9.36 10.61 0.96
CA GLU A 49 9.75 10.97 -0.41
C GLU A 49 8.71 10.46 -1.41
N LEU A 50 8.27 9.21 -1.28
CA LEU A 50 7.22 8.64 -2.12
C LEU A 50 5.92 9.46 -2.06
N ILE A 51 5.49 9.89 -0.87
CA ILE A 51 4.32 10.75 -0.73
C ILE A 51 4.56 12.12 -1.37
N PHE A 52 5.73 12.72 -1.18
CA PHE A 52 6.03 14.00 -1.80
C PHE A 52 6.01 13.92 -3.33
N ASP A 53 6.65 12.93 -3.93
CA ASP A 53 6.74 12.78 -5.38
C ASP A 53 5.40 12.43 -6.03
N THR A 54 4.52 11.74 -5.31
CA THR A 54 3.22 11.30 -5.84
C THR A 54 2.08 12.29 -5.57
N THR A 55 2.24 13.19 -4.59
CA THR A 55 1.14 14.04 -4.07
C THR A 55 1.50 15.52 -3.96
N GLY A 56 2.79 15.87 -3.92
CA GLY A 56 3.30 17.19 -3.59
C GLY A 56 3.16 17.58 -2.11
N LYS A 57 2.75 16.65 -1.24
CA LYS A 57 2.53 16.86 0.20
C LYS A 57 3.64 16.26 1.04
N LYS A 58 3.86 16.84 2.22
CA LYS A 58 4.90 16.41 3.15
C LYS A 58 4.34 15.50 4.23
N VAL A 59 5.07 14.42 4.49
CA VAL A 59 4.93 13.63 5.72
C VAL A 59 5.75 14.32 6.81
N LEU A 60 5.07 14.99 7.74
CA LEU A 60 5.66 15.65 8.88
C LEU A 60 5.98 14.62 9.97
N PRO A 61 7.15 14.71 10.63
CA PRO A 61 7.45 13.85 11.77
C PRO A 61 6.57 14.20 12.97
N PHE A 62 6.26 13.19 13.79
CA PHE A 62 5.67 13.42 15.10
C PHE A 62 6.69 14.09 16.02
N GLU A 63 6.28 15.17 16.68
CA GLU A 63 7.13 15.93 17.58
C GLU A 63 6.68 15.75 19.03
N ALA A 64 7.47 14.99 19.81
CA ALA A 64 7.15 14.67 21.19
C ALA A 64 7.12 15.90 22.13
N ASN A 65 7.63 17.06 21.72
CA ASN A 65 7.57 18.32 22.46
C ASN A 65 6.47 19.28 21.93
N ASN A 66 5.77 18.90 20.87
CA ASN A 66 4.69 19.68 20.28
C ASN A 66 3.37 19.35 20.98
N ALA A 67 2.75 20.37 21.59
CA ALA A 67 1.54 20.19 22.39
C ALA A 67 0.31 19.73 21.56
N VAL A 68 0.26 20.03 20.26
CA VAL A 68 -0.81 19.56 19.37
C VAL A 68 -0.61 18.07 19.08
N ASP A 69 0.61 17.70 18.71
CA ASP A 69 0.96 16.30 18.40
C ASP A 69 0.71 15.39 19.60
N GLN A 70 1.17 15.78 20.79
CA GLN A 70 0.90 15.03 22.02
C GLN A 70 -0.60 14.86 22.30
N ARG A 71 -1.39 15.93 22.12
CA ARG A 71 -2.84 15.90 22.37
C ARG A 71 -3.54 14.96 21.39
N VAL A 72 -3.21 15.03 20.10
CA VAL A 72 -3.81 14.16 19.08
C VAL A 72 -3.38 12.71 19.29
N ALA A 73 -2.08 12.46 19.56
CA ALA A 73 -1.60 11.12 19.87
C ALA A 73 -2.31 10.53 21.09
N LYS A 74 -2.51 11.31 22.16
CA LYS A 74 -3.27 10.87 23.35
C LYS A 74 -4.73 10.54 23.03
N ALA A 75 -5.38 11.31 22.16
CA ALA A 75 -6.74 11.03 21.72
C ALA A 75 -6.81 9.73 20.89
N ILE A 76 -5.84 9.51 20.01
CA ILE A 76 -5.69 8.24 19.26
C ILE A 76 -5.50 7.08 20.24
N SER A 77 -4.59 7.18 21.20
CA SER A 77 -4.37 6.15 22.21
C SER A 77 -5.65 5.76 22.95
N ALA A 78 -6.41 6.76 23.43
CA ALA A 78 -7.68 6.52 24.13
C ALA A 78 -8.73 5.87 23.22
N ALA A 79 -8.79 6.27 21.94
CA ALA A 79 -9.68 5.64 20.96
C ALA A 79 -9.27 4.19 20.67
N CYS A 80 -7.97 3.88 20.61
CA CYS A 80 -7.46 2.52 20.43
C CYS A 80 -7.80 1.63 21.63
N ASP A 81 -7.59 2.12 22.85
CA ASP A 81 -7.94 1.41 24.09
C ASP A 81 -9.43 1.05 24.14
N GLU A 82 -10.30 2.03 23.87
CA GLU A 82 -11.75 1.82 23.87
C GLU A 82 -12.19 0.91 22.72
N THR A 83 -11.57 1.02 21.53
CA THR A 83 -11.85 0.12 20.40
C THR A 83 -11.52 -1.33 20.76
N MET A 84 -10.34 -1.59 21.31
CA MET A 84 -9.95 -2.93 21.75
C MET A 84 -10.88 -3.47 22.85
N LYS A 85 -11.25 -2.62 23.82
CA LYS A 85 -12.19 -3.00 24.87
C LYS A 85 -13.54 -3.43 24.30
N ARG A 86 -14.13 -2.65 23.39
CA ARG A 86 -15.39 -2.99 22.71
C ARG A 86 -15.27 -4.27 21.92
N PHE A 87 -14.19 -4.43 21.19
CA PHE A 87 -14.01 -5.55 20.26
C PHE A 87 -13.63 -6.86 20.92
N ASN A 88 -13.02 -6.81 22.10
CA ASN A 88 -12.81 -7.99 22.94
C ASN A 88 -14.05 -8.41 23.74
N ALA A 89 -15.11 -7.60 23.78
CA ALA A 89 -16.34 -7.98 24.45
C ALA A 89 -17.01 -9.16 23.72
N SER A 90 -17.60 -10.08 24.48
CA SER A 90 -18.20 -11.32 23.95
C SER A 90 -19.42 -11.07 23.06
N ASP A 91 -20.12 -9.95 23.26
CA ASP A 91 -21.28 -9.50 22.50
C ASP A 91 -20.91 -8.59 21.32
N SER A 92 -19.62 -8.35 21.08
CA SER A 92 -19.16 -7.54 19.96
C SER A 92 -19.54 -8.17 18.62
N LYS A 93 -20.04 -7.33 17.70
CA LYS A 93 -20.42 -7.75 16.34
C LYS A 93 -19.31 -8.47 15.57
N ILE A 94 -18.04 -8.16 15.87
CA ILE A 94 -16.92 -8.76 15.16
C ILE A 94 -16.70 -10.23 15.51
N GLN A 95 -17.24 -10.70 16.65
CA GLN A 95 -17.03 -12.07 17.12
C GLN A 95 -17.66 -13.11 16.19
N ASN A 96 -18.64 -12.69 15.36
CA ASN A 96 -19.28 -13.51 14.35
C ASN A 96 -18.66 -13.36 12.94
N ILE A 97 -17.49 -12.72 12.83
CA ILE A 97 -16.82 -12.45 11.56
C ILE A 97 -15.53 -13.27 11.47
N ASP A 98 -15.37 -14.02 10.38
CA ASP A 98 -14.25 -14.95 10.23
C ASP A 98 -13.05 -14.29 9.58
N ARG A 99 -13.28 -13.48 8.55
CA ARG A 99 -12.22 -12.86 7.78
C ARG A 99 -11.71 -11.63 8.50
N ILE A 100 -10.42 -11.62 8.84
CA ILE A 100 -9.75 -10.48 9.49
C ILE A 100 -9.92 -9.17 8.69
N ASN A 101 -9.98 -9.25 7.36
CA ASN A 101 -10.19 -8.08 6.50
C ASN A 101 -11.58 -7.45 6.65
N GLU A 102 -12.59 -8.21 7.06
CA GLU A 102 -13.91 -7.66 7.36
C GLU A 102 -13.90 -7.02 8.75
N VAL A 103 -13.18 -7.62 9.71
CA VAL A 103 -12.96 -7.05 11.04
C VAL A 103 -12.23 -5.71 10.98
N SER A 104 -11.25 -5.53 10.10
CA SER A 104 -10.50 -4.26 9.99
C SER A 104 -11.39 -3.07 9.64
N SER A 105 -12.42 -3.27 8.80
CA SER A 105 -13.38 -2.21 8.47
C SER A 105 -14.11 -1.66 9.70
N HIS A 106 -14.37 -2.51 10.70
CA HIS A 106 -14.99 -2.10 11.95
C HIS A 106 -14.05 -1.30 12.85
N PHE A 107 -12.73 -1.56 12.80
CA PHE A 107 -11.74 -0.72 13.47
C PHE A 107 -11.73 0.69 12.89
N GLU A 108 -11.75 0.82 11.56
CA GLU A 108 -11.84 2.12 10.89
C GLU A 108 -13.08 2.90 11.35
N ASP A 109 -14.26 2.26 11.30
CA ASP A 109 -15.52 2.90 11.70
C ASP A 109 -15.50 3.35 13.17
N THR A 110 -15.02 2.48 14.06
CA THR A 110 -15.03 2.73 15.52
C THR A 110 -14.02 3.80 15.91
N LEU A 111 -12.82 3.77 15.33
CA LEU A 111 -11.81 4.81 15.55
C LEU A 111 -12.30 6.17 15.05
N ARG A 112 -12.92 6.21 13.86
CA ARG A 112 -13.53 7.43 13.32
C ARG A 112 -14.56 8.00 14.29
N GLU A 113 -15.49 7.18 14.77
CA GLU A 113 -16.56 7.60 15.69
C GLU A 113 -15.99 8.14 17.01
N LEU A 114 -15.07 7.42 17.64
CA LEU A 114 -14.45 7.82 18.90
C LEU A 114 -13.63 9.11 18.77
N LEU A 115 -12.84 9.23 17.70
CA LEU A 115 -12.02 10.41 17.45
C LEU A 115 -12.87 11.62 17.08
N ASN A 116 -13.93 11.44 16.29
CA ASN A 116 -14.83 12.54 15.92
C ASN A 116 -15.70 13.01 17.10
N ALA A 117 -15.95 12.13 18.08
CA ALA A 117 -16.60 12.50 19.34
C ALA A 117 -15.65 13.23 20.32
N THR A 118 -14.34 13.24 20.06
CA THR A 118 -13.36 13.90 20.93
C THR A 118 -13.40 15.41 20.74
N ARG A 119 -13.68 16.15 21.82
CA ARG A 119 -13.75 17.61 21.78
C ARG A 119 -12.46 18.22 21.23
N GLY A 120 -12.62 19.11 20.25
CA GLY A 120 -11.49 19.81 19.62
C GLY A 120 -10.87 19.06 18.45
N LEU A 121 -11.34 17.85 18.13
CA LEU A 121 -10.95 17.11 16.94
C LEU A 121 -12.13 16.99 15.98
N HIS A 122 -11.81 16.82 14.71
CA HIS A 122 -12.71 16.27 13.71
C HIS A 122 -12.02 15.08 13.06
N CYS A 123 -12.73 13.96 12.90
CA CYS A 123 -12.20 12.76 12.25
C CYS A 123 -13.23 12.23 11.26
N ASP A 124 -12.80 12.00 10.03
CA ASP A 124 -13.64 11.39 9.00
C ASP A 124 -12.79 10.61 7.98
N PHE A 125 -13.44 9.89 7.09
CA PHE A 125 -12.77 9.30 5.92
C PHE A 125 -12.28 10.43 5.00
N PRO A 126 -11.03 10.37 4.50
CA PRO A 126 -10.53 11.38 3.59
C PRO A 126 -11.25 11.32 2.24
N VAL A 127 -11.32 12.47 1.58
CA VAL A 127 -11.92 12.63 0.25
C VAL A 127 -10.85 12.68 -0.83
N THR A 128 -11.20 12.30 -2.05
CA THR A 128 -10.33 12.41 -3.22
C THR A 128 -10.05 13.87 -3.60
N ALA A 129 -9.18 14.08 -4.60
CA ALA A 129 -8.93 15.39 -5.20
C ALA A 129 -10.22 16.11 -5.65
N GLU A 130 -11.20 15.35 -6.15
CA GLU A 130 -12.51 15.82 -6.63
C GLU A 130 -13.55 15.95 -5.50
N GLY A 131 -13.16 15.75 -4.24
CA GLY A 131 -14.05 15.86 -3.09
C GLY A 131 -14.99 14.66 -2.90
N LYS A 132 -14.75 13.54 -3.59
CA LYS A 132 -15.55 12.33 -3.42
C LYS A 132 -15.07 11.55 -2.20
N LEU A 133 -16.02 11.07 -1.39
CA LEU A 133 -15.71 10.15 -0.30
C LEU A 133 -15.24 8.81 -0.87
N GLN A 134 -14.10 8.32 -0.41
CA GLN A 134 -13.60 7.00 -0.82
C GLN A 134 -12.99 6.28 0.38
N ARG A 135 -13.65 5.20 0.81
CA ARG A 135 -13.18 4.36 1.90
C ARG A 135 -11.88 3.64 1.55
N SER A 136 -11.82 3.03 0.36
CA SER A 136 -10.66 2.24 -0.06
C SER A 136 -9.42 3.07 -0.35
N GLY A 137 -8.26 2.45 -0.15
CA GLY A 137 -6.94 3.03 -0.38
C GLY A 137 -6.46 3.90 0.77
N TYR A 138 -5.21 4.32 0.71
CA TYR A 138 -4.56 5.08 1.76
C TYR A 138 -4.82 6.60 1.63
N PRO A 139 -4.97 7.36 2.75
CA PRO A 139 -5.10 6.88 4.12
C PRO A 139 -6.55 6.52 4.47
N ASP A 140 -6.75 5.74 5.54
CA ASP A 140 -8.09 5.34 5.97
C ASP A 140 -8.84 6.47 6.70
N LEU A 141 -8.17 7.21 7.60
CA LEU A 141 -8.78 8.29 8.39
C LEU A 141 -7.99 9.59 8.29
N ARG A 142 -8.71 10.72 8.32
CA ARG A 142 -8.15 12.08 8.41
C ARG A 142 -8.67 12.75 9.67
N ILE A 143 -7.73 13.15 10.53
CA ILE A 143 -7.98 13.85 11.79
C ILE A 143 -7.53 15.31 11.62
N THR A 144 -8.33 16.25 12.08
CA THR A 144 -7.96 17.67 12.16
C THR A 144 -8.11 18.15 13.60
N ASP A 145 -7.03 18.70 14.15
CA ASP A 145 -7.12 19.47 15.39
C ASP A 145 -7.78 20.81 15.07
N LEU A 146 -8.99 21.04 15.60
CA LEU A 146 -9.83 22.17 15.21
C LEU A 146 -9.26 23.52 15.62
N GLN A 147 -8.41 23.56 16.64
CA GLN A 147 -7.77 24.78 17.12
C GLN A 147 -6.60 25.19 16.22
N SER A 148 -5.64 24.29 16.02
CA SER A 148 -4.41 24.57 15.24
C SER A 148 -4.58 24.38 13.74
N LYS A 149 -5.64 23.69 13.31
CA LYS A 149 -5.87 23.20 11.93
C LYS A 149 -4.84 22.18 11.45
N ARG A 150 -3.96 21.68 12.32
CA ARG A 150 -2.99 20.63 11.97
C ARG A 150 -3.72 19.32 11.63
N VAL A 151 -3.23 18.64 10.61
CA VAL A 151 -3.82 17.43 10.06
C VAL A 151 -2.96 16.22 10.39
N PHE A 152 -3.65 15.11 10.67
CA PHE A 152 -3.05 13.82 10.93
C PHE A 152 -3.78 12.77 10.09
N TYR A 153 -3.05 11.86 9.47
CA TYR A 153 -3.62 10.68 8.83
C TYR A 153 -3.39 9.46 9.71
N LEU A 154 -4.41 8.60 9.82
CA LEU A 154 -4.36 7.37 10.61
C LEU A 154 -4.82 6.19 9.76
N ASP A 155 -4.02 5.13 9.78
CA ASP A 155 -4.26 3.90 9.01
C ASP A 155 -4.19 2.70 9.97
N PRO A 156 -5.33 2.11 10.37
CA PRO A 156 -5.35 0.95 11.24
C PRO A 156 -5.03 -0.33 10.48
N LYS A 157 -4.22 -1.20 11.12
CA LYS A 157 -3.81 -2.50 10.58
C LYS A 157 -3.92 -3.56 11.66
N LEU A 158 -4.41 -4.73 11.28
CA LEU A 158 -4.53 -5.89 12.18
C LEU A 158 -3.45 -6.90 11.84
N TYR A 159 -2.82 -7.48 12.85
CA TYR A 159 -1.78 -8.49 12.65
C TYR A 159 -1.84 -9.55 13.76
N VAL A 160 -1.32 -10.75 13.46
CA VAL A 160 -1.35 -11.88 14.41
C VAL A 160 -0.16 -11.82 15.36
N ALA A 161 -0.36 -12.19 16.62
CA ALA A 161 0.71 -12.28 17.59
C ALA A 161 1.87 -13.16 17.07
N GLY A 162 3.10 -12.68 17.25
CA GLY A 162 4.31 -13.32 16.72
C GLY A 162 4.67 -12.91 15.28
N SER A 163 3.86 -12.11 14.57
CA SER A 163 4.17 -11.65 13.21
C SER A 163 4.73 -10.22 13.14
N ARG A 164 5.13 -9.62 14.27
CA ARG A 164 5.60 -8.22 14.32
C ARG A 164 6.84 -7.99 13.43
N ASP A 165 7.73 -8.96 13.38
CA ASP A 165 8.97 -8.90 12.59
C ASP A 165 8.81 -9.56 11.20
N SER A 166 7.57 -9.83 10.78
CA SER A 166 7.30 -10.46 9.48
C SER A 166 7.62 -9.52 8.32
N SER A 167 8.17 -10.08 7.23
CA SER A 167 8.37 -9.38 5.97
C SER A 167 7.14 -9.42 5.04
N PHE A 168 6.03 -10.04 5.48
CA PHE A 168 4.77 -10.01 4.74
C PHE A 168 4.17 -8.60 4.74
N ARG A 169 3.38 -8.32 3.70
CA ARG A 169 2.82 -6.99 3.48
C ARG A 169 1.67 -6.72 4.46
N THR A 170 1.89 -5.81 5.40
CA THR A 170 0.84 -5.25 6.28
C THR A 170 0.30 -3.92 5.77
N PHE A 171 1.17 -3.09 5.18
CA PHE A 171 0.84 -1.78 4.64
C PHE A 171 0.94 -1.79 3.11
N TYR A 172 0.07 -1.06 2.43
CA TYR A 172 0.18 -0.80 1.00
C TYR A 172 -0.29 0.61 0.66
N PHE A 173 0.42 1.25 -0.26
CA PHE A 173 0.05 2.52 -0.84
C PHE A 173 0.09 2.36 -2.36
N GLU A 174 -1.01 2.72 -3.02
CA GLU A 174 -1.13 2.69 -4.47
C GLU A 174 -1.32 4.12 -4.97
N PRO A 175 -0.26 4.77 -5.50
CA PRO A 175 -0.38 6.14 -5.96
C PRO A 175 -1.26 6.23 -7.21
N LYS A 176 -2.35 7.00 -7.11
CA LYS A 176 -3.29 7.23 -8.22
C LYS A 176 -3.66 8.69 -8.32
N LYS A 177 -3.48 9.31 -9.50
CA LYS A 177 -3.84 10.71 -9.71
C LYS A 177 -5.32 11.00 -9.38
N SER A 178 -6.23 10.11 -9.79
CA SER A 178 -7.69 10.30 -9.70
C SER A 178 -8.31 9.94 -8.34
N THR A 179 -7.59 9.19 -7.50
CA THR A 179 -8.15 8.67 -6.24
C THR A 179 -7.22 8.93 -5.05
N ASN A 180 -6.26 9.85 -5.22
CA ASN A 180 -5.38 10.26 -4.14
C ASN A 180 -6.17 10.97 -3.04
N LYS A 181 -5.90 10.57 -1.79
CA LYS A 181 -6.56 11.07 -0.58
C LYS A 181 -5.62 11.86 0.34
N VAL A 182 -4.31 11.90 0.05
CA VAL A 182 -3.33 12.73 0.78
C VAL A 182 -3.33 14.13 0.18
N ARG A 183 -3.84 15.11 0.94
CA ARG A 183 -4.10 16.48 0.46
C ARG A 183 -3.48 17.57 1.32
N ASP A 184 -2.98 17.21 2.49
CA ASP A 184 -2.42 18.10 3.49
C ASP A 184 -0.98 17.70 3.81
N ASP A 185 -0.14 18.68 4.15
CA ASP A 185 1.10 18.40 4.87
C ASP A 185 0.68 17.97 6.28
N ALA A 186 0.99 16.73 6.66
CA ALA A 186 0.38 16.09 7.82
C ALA A 186 1.34 15.16 8.54
N VAL A 187 1.06 14.81 9.78
CA VAL A 187 1.70 13.67 10.45
C VAL A 187 0.97 12.39 10.02
N HIS A 188 1.71 11.36 9.63
CA HIS A 188 1.12 10.10 9.17
C HIS A 188 1.38 9.02 10.21
N PHE A 189 0.32 8.39 10.69
CA PHE A 189 0.38 7.28 11.62
C PHE A 189 -0.17 6.00 11.00
N VAL A 190 0.49 4.89 11.32
CA VAL A 190 -0.12 3.56 11.25
C VAL A 190 -0.37 3.10 12.68
N VAL A 191 -1.55 2.56 12.96
CA VAL A 191 -1.81 1.86 14.22
C VAL A 191 -1.93 0.37 13.97
N GLY A 192 -1.02 -0.41 14.56
CA GLY A 192 -1.08 -1.88 14.49
C GLY A 192 -1.80 -2.45 15.70
N PHE A 193 -2.87 -3.21 15.50
CA PHE A 193 -3.55 -3.99 16.54
C PHE A 193 -3.18 -5.47 16.42
N GLU A 194 -2.62 -6.01 17.49
CA GLU A 194 -2.28 -7.43 17.59
C GLU A 194 -3.49 -8.24 18.00
N HIS A 195 -3.73 -9.37 17.34
CA HIS A 195 -4.68 -10.37 17.78
C HIS A 195 -4.01 -11.72 18.07
N ALA A 196 -4.54 -12.45 19.04
CA ALA A 196 -4.13 -13.83 19.28
C ALA A 196 -4.42 -14.72 18.05
N PRO A 197 -3.65 -15.79 17.83
CA PRO A 197 -3.98 -16.80 16.83
C PRO A 197 -5.37 -17.36 17.08
N ARG A 198 -6.15 -17.57 16.00
CA ARG A 198 -7.43 -18.27 16.08
C ARG A 198 -7.22 -19.73 15.75
N GLU A 199 -7.28 -20.60 16.76
CA GLU A 199 -7.38 -22.04 16.53
C GLU A 199 -8.83 -22.37 16.18
N ILE A 200 -9.11 -22.68 14.92
CA ILE A 200 -10.37 -23.29 14.52
C ILE A 200 -10.24 -24.80 14.77
N ARG A 201 -10.78 -25.30 15.88
CA ARG A 201 -10.90 -26.75 16.08
C ARG A 201 -12.08 -27.27 15.28
N SER A 202 -11.90 -28.38 14.58
CA SER A 202 -13.00 -29.06 13.86
C SER A 202 -14.19 -29.29 14.80
N GLY A 203 -15.33 -28.69 14.47
CA GLY A 203 -16.59 -28.84 15.21
C GLY A 203 -16.86 -27.80 16.31
N SER A 204 -16.02 -26.77 16.50
CA SER A 204 -16.32 -25.64 17.39
C SER A 204 -16.72 -24.39 16.62
N SER A 205 -17.63 -23.59 17.19
CA SER A 205 -17.82 -22.19 16.79
C SER A 205 -16.46 -21.47 16.82
N ASN A 206 -16.19 -20.61 15.84
CA ASN A 206 -14.88 -19.99 15.67
C ASN A 206 -14.36 -19.36 16.97
N ALA A 207 -13.08 -19.56 17.29
CA ALA A 207 -12.46 -18.94 18.46
C ALA A 207 -12.69 -17.43 18.43
N PRO A 208 -13.06 -16.79 19.55
CA PRO A 208 -13.34 -15.36 19.58
C PRO A 208 -12.09 -14.56 19.23
N TRP A 209 -12.29 -13.40 18.60
CA TRP A 209 -11.23 -12.43 18.42
C TRP A 209 -10.77 -11.93 19.78
N LYS A 210 -9.46 -11.98 20.00
CA LYS A 210 -8.80 -11.43 21.18
C LYS A 210 -7.65 -10.55 20.75
N PHE A 211 -7.84 -9.24 20.86
CA PHE A 211 -6.80 -8.24 20.66
C PHE A 211 -6.00 -8.06 21.94
N THR A 212 -4.67 -8.07 21.85
CA THR A 212 -3.76 -8.11 23.00
C THR A 212 -3.02 -6.79 23.22
N ARG A 213 -2.73 -6.04 22.16
CA ARG A 213 -2.02 -4.76 22.22
C ARG A 213 -2.25 -3.92 20.96
N TRP A 214 -1.91 -2.64 21.06
CA TRP A 214 -1.78 -1.76 19.90
C TRP A 214 -0.47 -0.97 19.95
N ASP A 215 0.07 -0.60 18.79
CA ASP A 215 1.22 0.30 18.63
C ASP A 215 0.84 1.43 17.68
N LEU A 216 1.08 2.68 18.09
CA LEU A 216 0.98 3.85 17.22
C LEU A 216 2.35 4.18 16.64
N VAL A 217 2.49 4.09 15.32
CA VAL A 217 3.77 4.18 14.60
C VAL A 217 3.80 5.46 13.77
N ASP A 218 4.77 6.34 14.03
CA ASP A 218 5.09 7.46 13.13
C ASP A 218 5.69 6.94 11.83
N PHE A 219 5.04 7.26 10.72
CA PHE A 219 5.39 6.78 9.38
C PHE A 219 6.38 7.70 8.65
N SER A 220 6.82 8.80 9.26
CA SER A 220 7.73 9.79 8.64
C SER A 220 9.11 9.24 8.25
N ARG A 221 9.58 8.20 8.95
CA ARG A 221 10.89 7.54 8.71
C ARG A 221 10.75 6.10 8.20
N CYS A 222 9.53 5.64 7.93
CA CYS A 222 9.32 4.31 7.41
C CYS A 222 9.84 4.20 5.98
N THR A 223 10.42 3.05 5.66
CA THR A 223 10.79 2.70 4.29
C THR A 223 9.85 1.63 3.75
N VAL A 224 9.56 1.71 2.45
CA VAL A 224 8.69 0.77 1.74
C VAL A 224 9.45 0.13 0.59
N ARG A 225 8.84 -0.90 0.01
CA ARG A 225 9.33 -1.53 -1.23
C ARG A 225 8.23 -1.51 -2.28
N LEU A 226 8.62 -1.36 -3.53
CA LEU A 226 7.73 -1.56 -4.66
C LEU A 226 7.56 -3.05 -4.93
N LYS A 227 6.32 -3.51 -4.99
CA LYS A 227 5.97 -4.84 -5.51
C LYS A 227 5.27 -4.65 -6.85
N ALA A 228 5.92 -5.06 -7.93
CA ALA A 228 5.30 -5.09 -9.25
C ALA A 228 4.62 -6.44 -9.49
N GLU A 229 3.40 -6.40 -10.03
CA GLU A 229 2.64 -7.61 -10.38
C GLU A 229 1.80 -7.36 -11.64
N PHE A 230 1.65 -8.39 -12.48
CA PHE A 230 0.71 -8.38 -13.60
C PHE A 230 -0.63 -8.94 -13.12
N GLN A 231 -1.74 -8.33 -13.53
CA GLN A 231 -3.08 -8.76 -13.16
C GLN A 231 -3.91 -9.08 -14.41
N GLY A 232 -4.83 -10.04 -14.30
CA GLY A 232 -5.82 -10.37 -15.33
C GLY A 232 -7.22 -10.40 -14.72
N SER A 233 -8.19 -9.79 -15.39
CA SER A 233 -9.59 -9.81 -14.93
C SER A 233 -10.33 -11.05 -15.44
N ASN A 234 -11.47 -11.39 -14.83
CA ASN A 234 -12.36 -12.44 -15.35
C ASN A 234 -12.74 -12.18 -16.82
N ARG A 235 -12.91 -10.91 -17.22
CA ARG A 235 -13.21 -10.54 -18.61
C ARG A 235 -12.05 -10.84 -19.57
N ASP A 236 -10.81 -10.73 -19.08
CA ASP A 236 -9.63 -11.03 -19.90
C ASP A 236 -9.42 -12.54 -20.03
N MET A 237 -9.67 -13.30 -18.96
CA MET A 237 -9.43 -14.74 -18.92
C MET A 237 -10.54 -15.57 -19.59
N TYR A 238 -11.81 -15.23 -19.40
CA TYR A 238 -12.95 -16.06 -19.84
C TYR A 238 -13.57 -15.60 -21.17
N ARG A 239 -12.73 -15.19 -22.12
CA ARG A 239 -13.18 -14.89 -23.48
C ARG A 239 -13.58 -16.20 -24.17
N PRO A 240 -14.69 -16.25 -24.95
CA PRO A 240 -15.14 -17.49 -25.59
C PRO A 240 -14.05 -18.23 -26.37
N GLU A 241 -13.19 -17.50 -27.06
CA GLU A 241 -12.07 -18.05 -27.84
C GLU A 241 -10.93 -18.64 -26.99
N ALA A 242 -10.82 -18.27 -25.71
CA ALA A 242 -9.80 -18.76 -24.80
C ALA A 242 -10.26 -19.98 -23.97
N ILE A 243 -11.56 -20.27 -23.96
CA ILE A 243 -12.14 -21.38 -23.19
C ILE A 243 -11.98 -22.69 -23.97
N VAL A 244 -11.15 -23.60 -23.45
CA VAL A 244 -10.86 -24.90 -24.09
C VAL A 244 -11.90 -25.98 -23.74
N ALA A 245 -12.54 -25.86 -22.58
CA ALA A 245 -13.61 -26.76 -22.14
C ALA A 245 -14.51 -26.07 -21.09
N SER A 246 -15.73 -26.57 -20.92
CA SER A 246 -16.66 -26.14 -19.87
C SER A 246 -17.38 -27.36 -19.30
N SER A 247 -17.71 -27.34 -18.01
CA SER A 247 -18.58 -28.35 -17.41
C SER A 247 -20.02 -28.17 -17.87
N GLU A 248 -20.86 -29.18 -17.66
CA GLU A 248 -22.31 -28.99 -17.67
C GLU A 248 -22.72 -27.95 -16.61
N LYS A 249 -23.84 -27.28 -16.87
CA LYS A 249 -24.40 -26.27 -15.96
C LYS A 249 -25.14 -26.92 -14.80
#